data_AF-A0A182SFT9-F1
#
_entry.id   AF-A0A182SFT9-F1
#
_cell.length_a   1.000
_cell.length_b   1.000
_cell.length_c   1.000
_cell.angle_alpha   90.00
_cell.angle_beta   90.00
_cell.angle_gamma   90.00
#
_symmetry.space_group_name_H-M   'P 1'
#
loop_
_entity.id
_entity.type
_entity.pdbx_description
1 polymer ?
#
loop_
_entity_poly.entity_id
_entity_poly.type
_entity_poly.pdbx_seq_one_letter_code
_entity_poly.pdbx_strand_id
1 'polypeptide(L)'
;MKVLAVVLLGALLLAGVAFAEESEENSSQQSEEVNCEVVEKCAGQYEEYRCCGKCYQNTCITNKIKCENKCTKGCYCIKGFIREYEGGKCMPKRLCQSYLRRGFSSG
;
A
#
# COMPACT_ATOMS: atom_id res chain seq x y z
N MET A 1 -48.64 -2.16 17.32
CA MET A 1 -49.37 -1.61 16.15
C MET A 1 -48.34 -0.96 15.20
N LYS A 2 -47.62 -1.71 14.37
CA LYS A 2 -47.99 -2.03 12.98
C LYS A 2 -46.99 -3.10 12.49
N VAL A 3 -47.14 -4.34 12.94
CA VAL A 3 -46.29 -5.44 12.43
C VAL A 3 -47.10 -6.71 12.13
N LEU A 4 -48.43 -6.61 12.17
CA LEU A 4 -49.35 -7.75 12.06
C LEU A 4 -50.30 -7.65 10.86
N ALA A 5 -50.11 -6.70 9.96
CA ALA A 5 -51.03 -6.48 8.82
C ALA A 5 -50.40 -6.61 7.43
N VAL A 6 -49.09 -6.86 7.30
CA VAL A 6 -48.45 -6.91 5.96
C VAL A 6 -48.17 -8.34 5.49
N VAL A 7 -48.35 -9.35 6.34
CA VAL A 7 -48.03 -10.76 5.98
C VAL A 7 -49.19 -11.46 5.24
N LEU A 8 -50.39 -10.86 5.17
CA LEU A 8 -51.59 -11.55 4.64
C LEU A 8 -52.21 -10.97 3.35
N LEU A 9 -51.59 -9.97 2.71
CA LEU A 9 -52.09 -9.39 1.45
C LEU A 9 -51.05 -9.36 0.31
N GLY A 10 -50.05 -10.25 0.36
CA GLY A 10 -49.02 -10.37 -0.69
C GLY A 10 -49.02 -11.70 -1.44
N ALA A 11 -49.99 -12.59 -1.16
CA ALA A 11 -50.16 -13.82 -1.92
C ALA A 11 -51.15 -13.56 -3.06
N LEU A 12 -50.65 -13.12 -4.23
CA LEU A 12 -51.25 -13.26 -5.58
C LEU A 12 -50.71 -12.19 -6.54
N LEU A 13 -49.46 -12.28 -6.97
CA LEU A 13 -49.07 -11.84 -8.32
C LEU A 13 -47.97 -12.77 -8.86
N LEU A 14 -48.44 -13.80 -9.58
CA LEU A 14 -47.63 -14.61 -10.47
C LEU A 14 -47.13 -13.74 -11.63
N ALA A 15 -45.92 -13.20 -11.47
CA ALA A 15 -45.01 -12.99 -12.58
C ALA A 15 -43.64 -13.42 -12.05
N GLY A 16 -43.19 -14.59 -12.49
CA GLY A 16 -41.90 -15.14 -12.11
C GLY A 16 -40.78 -14.21 -12.57
N VAL A 17 -40.34 -13.35 -11.67
CA VAL A 17 -38.95 -12.94 -11.64
C VAL A 17 -38.20 -14.12 -11.02
N ALA A 18 -37.48 -14.86 -11.86
CA ALA A 18 -36.37 -15.66 -11.36
C ALA A 18 -35.40 -14.63 -10.77
N PHE A 19 -35.48 -14.40 -9.46
CA PHE A 19 -34.34 -13.85 -8.73
C PHE A 19 -33.27 -14.94 -8.83
N ALA A 20 -32.45 -14.87 -9.88
CA ALA A 20 -31.05 -15.15 -9.65
C ALA A 20 -30.67 -14.24 -8.47
N GLU A 21 -30.16 -14.82 -7.39
CA GLU A 21 -29.19 -14.08 -6.60
C GLU A 21 -28.05 -13.77 -7.59
N GLU A 22 -28.19 -12.67 -8.32
CA GLU A 22 -27.04 -11.94 -8.81
C GLU A 22 -26.40 -11.47 -7.52
N SER A 23 -25.39 -12.22 -7.10
CA SER A 23 -24.32 -11.68 -6.29
C SER A 23 -23.97 -10.34 -6.90
N GLU A 24 -24.49 -9.25 -6.33
CA GLU A 24 -24.06 -7.92 -6.70
C GLU A 24 -22.56 -7.94 -6.50
N GLU A 25 -21.85 -7.85 -7.62
CA GLU A 25 -20.43 -7.58 -7.70
C GLU A 25 -20.19 -6.21 -7.05
N ASN A 26 -20.22 -6.15 -5.73
CA ASN A 26 -19.71 -5.01 -5.01
C ASN A 26 -18.18 -5.11 -5.02
N SER A 27 -17.64 -4.75 -6.17
CA SER A 27 -16.25 -4.36 -6.34
C SER A 27 -15.97 -3.18 -5.42
N SER A 28 -15.40 -3.47 -4.25
CA SER A 28 -14.59 -2.51 -3.52
C SER A 28 -13.53 -3.24 -2.71
N GLN A 29 -12.44 -3.55 -3.42
CA GLN A 29 -11.08 -3.63 -2.89
C GLN A 29 -10.92 -4.53 -1.67
N GLN A 30 -10.91 -5.83 -1.94
CA GLN A 30 -10.11 -6.75 -1.15
C GLN A 30 -8.64 -6.38 -1.41
N SER A 31 -8.10 -5.44 -0.64
CA SER A 31 -6.65 -5.31 -0.51
C SER A 31 -6.18 -6.65 0.03
N GLU A 32 -5.54 -7.44 -0.81
CA GLU A 32 -4.74 -8.57 -0.35
C GLU A 32 -3.85 -8.03 0.77
N GLU A 33 -4.13 -8.42 2.01
CA GLU A 33 -3.17 -8.26 3.09
C GLU A 33 -1.97 -9.10 2.67
N VAL A 34 -0.96 -8.44 2.11
CA VAL A 34 0.33 -9.06 1.80
C VAL A 34 0.90 -9.52 3.13
N ASN A 35 0.61 -10.77 3.48
CA ASN A 35 1.02 -11.36 4.74
C ASN A 35 2.53 -11.59 4.71
N CYS A 36 3.25 -10.75 5.46
CA CYS A 36 4.66 -10.91 5.72
C CYS A 36 4.88 -12.10 6.66
N GLU A 37 4.84 -13.34 6.17
CA GLU A 37 5.05 -14.52 7.03
C GLU A 37 6.42 -14.51 7.73
N VAL A 38 7.39 -13.74 7.21
CA VAL A 38 8.68 -13.49 7.86
C VAL A 38 9.05 -12.02 7.75
N VAL A 39 8.91 -11.28 8.85
CA VAL A 39 9.38 -9.88 8.96
C VAL A 39 10.87 -9.89 9.27
N GLU A 40 11.69 -9.55 8.28
CA GLU A 40 13.11 -9.36 8.49
C GLU A 40 13.35 -8.08 9.30
N LYS A 41 14.26 -8.13 10.27
CA LYS A 41 14.63 -6.95 11.04
C LYS A 41 15.57 -6.07 10.22
N CYS A 42 15.16 -4.84 9.93
CA CYS A 42 16.03 -3.87 9.30
C CYS A 42 17.19 -3.46 10.22
N ALA A 43 18.41 -3.50 9.68
CA ALA A 43 19.60 -3.10 10.40
C ALA A 43 19.83 -1.57 10.38
N GLY A 44 19.28 -0.88 9.37
CA GLY A 44 19.44 0.56 9.21
C GLY A 44 18.57 1.37 10.17
N GLN A 45 19.09 2.51 10.60
CA GLN A 45 18.29 3.49 11.33
C GLN A 45 17.24 4.11 10.41
N TYR A 46 16.06 4.37 10.97
CA TYR A 46 14.94 4.97 10.24
C TYR A 46 14.46 4.13 9.05
N GLU A 47 14.62 2.81 9.15
CA GLU A 47 14.10 1.84 8.21
C GLU A 47 12.97 1.02 8.84
N GLU A 48 12.00 0.64 8.03
CA GLU A 48 10.95 -0.32 8.37
C GLU A 48 10.86 -1.38 7.26
N TYR A 49 10.59 -2.62 7.67
CA TYR A 49 10.35 -3.68 6.71
C TYR A 49 8.97 -3.48 6.09
N ARG A 50 8.89 -3.55 4.76
CA ARG A 50 7.63 -3.54 4.02
C ARG A 50 7.61 -4.75 3.10
N CYS A 51 6.50 -5.49 3.08
CA CYS A 51 6.33 -6.57 2.10
C CYS A 51 6.02 -6.08 0.70
N CYS A 52 5.42 -4.89 0.60
CA CYS A 52 5.07 -4.28 -0.66
C CYS A 52 5.44 -2.79 -0.60
N GLY A 53 6.73 -2.50 -0.83
CA GLY A 53 7.22 -1.14 -1.00
C GLY A 53 7.40 -0.79 -2.48
N LYS A 54 7.66 0.49 -2.76
CA LYS A 54 7.98 0.92 -4.12
C LYS A 54 9.21 0.15 -4.64
N CYS A 55 9.20 -0.16 -5.93
CA CYS A 55 10.36 -0.65 -6.70
C CYS A 55 11.65 0.19 -6.52
N TYR A 56 11.52 1.46 -6.12
CA TYR A 56 12.63 2.36 -5.80
C TYR A 56 12.44 3.03 -4.44
N GLN A 57 13.54 3.57 -3.92
CA GLN A 57 13.52 4.47 -2.76
C GLN A 57 14.00 5.85 -3.21
N ASN A 58 13.35 6.90 -2.72
CA ASN A 58 13.83 8.26 -2.96
C ASN A 58 15.22 8.39 -2.36
N THR A 59 16.10 9.11 -3.05
CA THR A 59 17.40 9.49 -2.53
C THR A 59 17.62 11.00 -2.66
N CYS A 60 18.67 11.55 -2.02
CA CYS A 60 19.03 12.94 -2.25
C CYS A 60 19.50 13.19 -3.69
N ILE A 61 19.91 12.14 -4.40
CA ILE A 61 20.33 12.16 -5.80
C ILE A 61 19.18 11.58 -6.64
N THR A 62 18.50 12.45 -7.38
CA THR A 62 17.36 12.03 -8.19
C THR A 62 17.82 11.23 -9.40
N ASN A 63 17.56 9.93 -9.39
CA ASN A 63 17.74 9.06 -10.54
C ASN A 63 16.39 8.77 -11.21
N LYS A 64 16.36 8.75 -12.54
CA LYS A 64 15.17 8.32 -13.28
C LYS A 64 15.11 6.79 -13.24
N ILE A 65 14.22 6.25 -12.42
CA ILE A 65 14.01 4.80 -12.30
C ILE A 65 12.71 4.43 -13.00
N LYS A 66 12.78 3.45 -13.90
CA LYS A 66 11.59 2.84 -14.52
C LYS A 66 11.08 1.73 -13.61
N CYS A 67 9.77 1.67 -13.42
CA CYS A 67 9.12 0.62 -12.64
C CYS A 67 8.03 -0.05 -13.44
N GLU A 68 8.04 -1.38 -13.44
CA GLU A 68 7.13 -2.22 -14.23
C GLU A 68 5.92 -2.72 -13.43
N ASN A 69 5.63 -2.12 -12.27
CA ASN A 69 4.46 -2.41 -11.41
C ASN A 69 4.58 -3.57 -10.40
N LYS A 70 5.79 -4.06 -10.12
CA LYS A 70 6.00 -4.97 -8.98
C LYS A 70 6.48 -4.18 -7.76
N CYS A 71 5.75 -4.28 -6.65
CA CYS A 71 6.29 -3.86 -5.37
C CYS A 71 7.35 -4.85 -4.91
N THR A 72 8.32 -4.36 -4.17
CA THR A 72 9.41 -5.18 -3.65
C THR A 72 9.31 -5.28 -2.14
N LYS A 73 9.66 -6.46 -1.61
CA LYS A 73 9.81 -6.67 -0.17
C LYS A 73 11.19 -6.21 0.28
N GLY A 74 11.28 -5.63 1.47
CA GLY A 74 12.57 -5.25 2.05
C GLY A 74 12.49 -4.06 2.99
N CYS A 75 13.65 -3.50 3.31
CA CYS A 75 13.80 -2.37 4.21
C CYS A 75 13.69 -1.03 3.47
N TYR A 76 12.72 -0.22 3.91
CA TYR A 76 12.42 1.08 3.35
C TYR A 76 12.62 2.18 4.37
N CYS A 77 13.07 3.36 3.93
CA CYS A 77 13.03 4.53 4.80
C CYS A 77 11.59 4.81 5.27
N ILE A 78 11.45 5.03 6.58
CA ILE A 78 10.18 5.44 7.19
C ILE A 78 9.72 6.79 6.63
N LYS A 79 8.44 7.12 6.82
CA LYS A 79 7.86 8.36 6.31
C LYS A 79 8.66 9.59 6.77
N GLY A 80 8.99 10.47 5.83
CA GLY A 80 9.79 11.69 6.09
C GLY A 80 11.31 11.49 5.94
N PHE A 81 11.76 10.25 5.78
CA PHE A 81 13.16 9.89 5.55
C PHE A 81 13.34 9.40 4.12
N ILE A 82 14.53 9.64 3.56
CA ILE A 82 14.95 9.17 2.24
C ILE A 82 16.41 8.71 2.30
N ARG A 83 16.88 7.92 1.33
CA ARG A 83 18.27 7.48 1.34
C ARG A 83 19.21 8.62 0.96
N GLU A 84 20.40 8.64 1.54
CA GLU A 84 21.46 9.57 1.12
C GLU A 84 21.84 9.36 -0.37
N TYR A 85 21.91 8.09 -0.79
CA TYR A 85 22.13 7.59 -2.14
C TYR A 85 21.56 6.16 -2.26
N GLU A 86 21.65 5.55 -3.44
CA GLU A 86 21.21 4.16 -3.62
C GLU A 86 22.03 3.20 -2.75
N GLY A 87 21.34 2.45 -1.86
CA GLY A 87 21.99 1.61 -0.85
C GLY A 87 22.53 2.34 0.38
N GLY A 88 22.54 3.68 0.38
CA GLY A 88 22.96 4.50 1.52
C GLY A 88 21.95 4.55 2.67
N LYS A 89 22.32 5.20 3.77
CA LYS A 89 21.49 5.30 4.99
C LYS A 89 20.26 6.17 4.78
N CYS A 90 19.21 5.93 5.56
CA CYS A 90 18.05 6.81 5.62
C CYS A 90 18.35 8.05 6.46
N MET A 91 17.99 9.23 5.93
CA MET A 91 18.14 10.52 6.59
C MET A 91 16.86 11.36 6.44
N PRO A 92 16.62 12.35 7.32
CA PRO A 92 15.51 13.28 7.15
C PRO A 92 15.57 13.99 5.79
N LYS A 93 14.50 13.95 5.00
CA LYS A 93 14.44 14.54 3.64
C LYS A 93 14.90 16.01 3.60
N ARG A 94 14.58 16.78 4.64
CA ARG A 94 14.96 18.19 4.78
C ARG A 94 16.48 18.45 4.78
N LEU A 95 17.28 17.43 5.07
CA LEU A 95 18.74 17.55 5.16
C LEU A 95 19.44 17.31 3.82
N CYS A 96 18.74 16.93 2.75
CA CYS A 96 19.38 16.65 1.46
C CYS A 96 20.17 17.82 0.91
N GLN A 97 19.67 19.05 1.02
CA GLN A 97 20.41 20.22 0.54
C GLN A 97 21.75 20.37 1.29
N SER A 98 21.76 20.15 2.60
CA SER A 98 23.00 20.16 3.39
C SER A 98 23.91 18.98 3.06
N TYR A 99 23.33 17.80 2.80
CA TYR A 99 24.08 16.60 2.43
C TYR A 99 24.82 16.81 1.09
N LEU A 100 24.10 17.23 0.05
CA LEU A 100 24.65 17.48 -1.27
C LEU A 100 25.73 18.57 -1.25
N ARG A 101 25.59 19.60 -0.41
CA ARG A 101 26.59 20.68 -0.26
C ARG A 101 27.90 20.22 0.39
N ARG A 102 27.89 19.16 1.21
CA ARG A 102 29.10 18.69 1.91
C ARG A 102 30.02 17.85 1.02
N GLY A 103 29.63 17.59 -0.22
CA GLY A 103 30.33 16.64 -1.08
C GLY A 103 29.91 15.23 -0.74
N PHE A 104 29.48 14.50 -1.76
CA PHE A 104 29.18 13.08 -1.64
C PHE A 104 30.50 12.33 -1.56
N SER A 105 30.92 11.91 -0.36
CA SER A 105 31.99 10.91 -0.25
C SER A 105 31.42 9.58 -0.71
N SER A 106 31.58 9.27 -1.99
CA SER A 106 31.49 7.91 -2.51
C SER A 106 32.56 7.09 -1.78
N GLY A 107 32.18 6.41 -0.70
CA GLY A 107 33.00 5.37 -0.10
C GLY A 107 33.07 4.16 -1.01
#